data_AF-H8H063-F1
#
_entry.id   AF-H8H063-F1
#
_cell.length_a   1.000
_cell.length_b   1.000
_cell.length_c   1.000
_cell.angle_alpha   90.00
_cell.angle_beta   90.00
_cell.angle_gamma   90.00
#
_symmetry.space_group_name_H-M   'P 1'
#
loop_
_entity.id
_entity.type
_entity.pdbx_description
1 polymer ?
#
loop_
_entity_poly.entity_id
_entity_poly.type
_entity_poly.pdbx_seq_one_letter_code
_entity_poly.pdbx_strand_id
1 'polypeptide(L)'
;MDVDAMQAYAEALVRVCRRREAEAVGGTAAVAPDPQNPRPALDAVRVDKAREAAQGFTAAWAGLPGLLGAVREGFADARPAALPRETPEQSLARLTTLPDAGPLPLVTMRDTLGLALDVFAAWFAGRGVIVRAGRLEDTATAELARAQLWQWCRVGAALEGGKRLTPAWYLTERRALLPDDHPAARLLDHLVLADAAPAYFPREAQRLGLGEYAP
;
A
#
# COMPACT_ATOMS: atom_id res chain seq x y z
N MET A 1 -1.96 -11.14 3.25
CA MET A 1 -2.06 -11.72 1.88
C MET A 1 -3.32 -12.57 1.79
N ASP A 2 -4.39 -12.16 2.50
CA ASP A 2 -5.39 -13.14 2.98
C ASP A 2 -6.66 -13.09 2.12
N VAL A 3 -6.67 -12.20 1.13
CA VAL A 3 -7.67 -12.17 0.05
C VAL A 3 -7.20 -13.08 -1.08
N ASP A 4 -8.13 -13.88 -1.61
CA ASP A 4 -7.83 -14.90 -2.61
C ASP A 4 -7.12 -14.33 -3.85
N ALA A 5 -7.49 -13.13 -4.30
CA ALA A 5 -6.83 -12.45 -5.41
C ALA A 5 -5.32 -12.23 -5.19
N MET A 6 -4.90 -11.88 -3.97
CA MET A 6 -3.49 -11.68 -3.64
C MET A 6 -2.74 -13.01 -3.50
N GLN A 7 -3.42 -14.05 -3.03
CA GLN A 7 -2.86 -15.41 -3.04
C GLN A 7 -2.67 -15.92 -4.48
N ALA A 8 -3.67 -15.76 -5.33
CA ALA A 8 -3.61 -16.10 -6.75
C ALA A 8 -2.50 -15.31 -7.48
N TYR A 9 -2.32 -14.03 -7.14
CA TYR A 9 -1.20 -13.22 -7.61
C TYR A 9 0.15 -13.84 -7.26
N ALA A 10 0.36 -14.19 -5.99
CA ALA A 10 1.61 -14.79 -5.54
C ALA A 10 1.88 -16.15 -6.20
N GLU A 11 0.87 -17.02 -6.24
CA GLU A 11 0.96 -18.33 -6.88
C GLU A 11 1.25 -18.23 -8.38
N ALA A 12 0.58 -17.32 -9.09
CA ALA A 12 0.79 -17.09 -10.51
C ALA A 12 2.21 -16.56 -10.79
N LEU A 13 2.70 -15.60 -10.01
CA LEU A 13 4.05 -15.05 -10.12
C LEU A 13 5.09 -16.16 -9.97
N VAL A 14 5.03 -16.93 -8.88
CA VAL A 14 5.98 -18.03 -8.62
C VAL A 14 5.90 -19.08 -9.74
N ARG A 15 4.70 -19.44 -10.18
CA ARG A 15 4.48 -20.43 -11.27
C ARG A 15 5.15 -19.98 -12.57
N VAL A 16 4.97 -18.72 -12.95
CA VAL A 16 5.56 -18.15 -14.18
C VAL A 16 7.08 -18.10 -14.07
N CYS A 17 7.62 -17.57 -12.96
CA CYS A 17 9.06 -17.49 -12.74
C CYS A 17 9.72 -18.87 -12.80
N ARG A 18 9.20 -19.87 -12.08
CA ARG A 18 9.73 -21.24 -12.08
C ARG A 18 9.74 -21.88 -13.46
N ARG A 19 8.66 -21.75 -14.21
CA ARG A 19 8.56 -22.29 -15.59
C ARG A 19 9.57 -21.65 -16.54
N ARG A 20 10.05 -20.45 -16.22
CA ARG A 20 10.99 -19.67 -17.03
C ARG A 20 12.40 -19.63 -16.42
N GLU A 21 12.66 -20.41 -15.38
CA GLU A 21 13.95 -20.43 -14.67
C GLU A 21 14.38 -19.03 -14.18
N ALA A 22 13.40 -18.19 -13.83
CA ALA A 22 13.60 -16.86 -13.27
C ALA A 22 13.37 -16.86 -11.75
N GLU A 23 14.00 -15.91 -11.06
CA GLU A 23 13.79 -15.70 -9.63
C GLU A 23 12.41 -15.11 -9.35
N ALA A 24 11.73 -15.62 -8.32
CA ALA A 24 10.49 -15.06 -7.82
C ALA A 24 10.80 -14.22 -6.58
N VAL A 25 10.65 -12.90 -6.68
CA VAL A 25 10.95 -11.97 -5.60
C VAL A 25 9.67 -11.55 -4.87
N GLY A 26 9.64 -11.78 -3.56
CA GLY A 26 8.54 -11.44 -2.66
C GLY A 26 8.51 -9.95 -2.30
N GLY A 27 7.55 -9.58 -1.45
CA GLY A 27 7.27 -8.18 -1.12
C GLY A 27 8.27 -7.56 -0.14
N THR A 28 8.17 -6.25 0.03
CA THR A 28 9.03 -5.49 0.94
C THR A 28 8.66 -5.67 2.40
N ALA A 29 9.64 -6.03 3.24
CA ALA A 29 9.55 -5.87 4.68
C ALA A 29 9.68 -4.37 5.03
N ALA A 30 8.55 -3.69 5.17
CA ALA A 30 8.46 -2.24 5.37
C ALA A 30 8.16 -1.84 6.83
N VAL A 31 8.62 -2.62 7.81
CA VAL A 31 8.49 -2.25 9.23
C VAL A 31 9.67 -1.38 9.67
N ALA A 32 9.41 -0.42 10.55
CA ALA A 32 10.42 0.36 11.23
C ALA A 32 10.52 -0.14 12.69
N PRO A 33 11.53 -0.95 13.04
CA PRO A 33 11.64 -1.51 14.39
C PRO A 33 11.82 -0.42 15.45
N ASP A 34 11.18 -0.61 16.61
CA ASP A 34 11.41 0.22 17.79
C ASP A 34 12.89 0.10 18.21
N PRO A 35 13.64 1.22 18.30
CA PRO A 35 15.04 1.19 18.74
C PRO A 35 15.23 0.59 20.14
N GLN A 36 14.24 0.73 21.04
CA GLN A 36 14.29 0.19 22.40
C GLN A 36 13.91 -1.30 22.46
N ASN A 37 13.04 -1.76 21.55
CA ASN A 37 12.62 -3.14 21.49
C ASN A 37 12.34 -3.61 20.06
N PRO A 38 13.37 -3.94 19.26
CA PRO A 38 13.20 -4.30 17.86
C PRO A 38 12.65 -5.72 17.64
N ARG A 39 12.67 -6.58 18.67
CA ARG A 39 12.40 -8.02 18.54
C ARG A 39 11.03 -8.33 17.92
N PRO A 40 9.91 -7.69 18.34
CA PRO A 40 8.60 -8.01 17.78
C PRO A 40 8.51 -7.75 16.28
N ALA A 41 9.11 -6.64 15.80
CA ALA A 41 9.14 -6.32 14.39
C ALA A 41 10.01 -7.31 13.59
N LEU A 42 11.17 -7.69 14.12
CA LEU A 42 12.05 -8.67 13.49
C LEU A 42 11.41 -10.07 13.42
N ASP A 43 10.71 -10.49 14.48
CA ASP A 43 9.99 -11.77 14.51
C ASP A 43 8.84 -11.79 13.51
N ALA A 44 8.08 -10.69 13.41
CA ALA A 44 7.04 -10.55 12.39
C ALA A 44 7.62 -10.65 10.97
N VAL A 45 8.79 -10.05 10.71
CA VAL A 45 9.49 -10.18 9.43
C VAL A 45 9.90 -11.63 9.15
N ARG A 46 10.48 -12.34 10.13
CA ARG A 46 10.85 -13.76 9.97
C ARG A 46 9.65 -14.61 9.58
N VAL A 47 8.53 -14.45 10.28
CA VAL A 47 7.29 -15.20 10.01
C VAL A 47 6.74 -14.88 8.62
N ASP A 48 6.69 -13.61 8.25
CA ASP A 48 6.23 -13.19 6.92
C ASP A 48 7.11 -13.76 5.80
N LYS A 49 8.45 -13.76 6.00
CA LYS A 49 9.40 -14.27 5.00
C LYS A 49 9.45 -15.79 4.93
N ALA A 50 9.25 -16.49 6.05
CA ALA A 50 9.05 -17.94 6.04
C ALA A 50 7.77 -18.32 5.25
N ARG A 51 6.70 -17.53 5.35
CA ARG A 51 5.49 -17.71 4.54
C ARG A 51 5.78 -17.53 3.04
N GLU A 52 6.44 -16.44 2.65
CA GLU A 52 6.82 -16.19 1.25
C GLU A 52 7.73 -17.32 0.69
N ALA A 53 8.72 -17.74 1.47
CA ALA A 53 9.61 -18.83 1.12
C ALA A 53 8.84 -20.16 0.90
N ALA A 54 7.87 -20.47 1.77
CA ALA A 54 7.00 -21.63 1.62
C ALA A 54 6.09 -21.53 0.37
N GLN A 55 5.69 -20.33 -0.04
CA GLN A 55 4.97 -20.07 -1.30
C GLN A 55 5.86 -20.21 -2.54
N GLY A 56 7.18 -20.21 -2.37
CA GLY A 56 8.14 -20.45 -3.43
C GLY A 56 8.86 -19.24 -3.98
N PHE A 57 8.75 -18.09 -3.31
CA PHE A 57 9.65 -16.97 -3.52
C PHE A 57 11.08 -17.37 -3.11
N THR A 58 12.07 -16.83 -3.81
CA THR A 58 13.51 -17.11 -3.60
C THR A 58 14.26 -15.95 -2.95
N ALA A 59 13.67 -14.76 -2.97
CA ALA A 59 14.21 -13.56 -2.35
C ALA A 59 13.07 -12.61 -1.93
N ALA A 60 13.38 -11.60 -1.13
CA ALA A 60 12.46 -10.53 -0.75
C ALA A 60 13.20 -9.22 -0.49
N TRP A 61 12.47 -8.12 -0.47
CA TRP A 61 13.03 -6.78 -0.21
C TRP A 61 13.07 -6.49 1.29
N ALA A 62 14.13 -5.82 1.74
CA ALA A 62 14.26 -5.29 3.10
C ALA A 62 14.21 -3.76 3.06
N GLY A 63 13.21 -3.14 3.70
CA GLY A 63 13.04 -1.69 3.68
C GLY A 63 14.09 -0.92 4.48
N LEU A 64 14.76 -1.59 5.44
CA LEU A 64 15.87 -1.03 6.22
C LEU A 64 17.01 -2.05 6.31
N PRO A 65 18.28 -1.60 6.39
CA PRO A 65 19.42 -2.49 6.59
C PRO A 65 19.30 -3.40 7.81
N GLY A 66 18.69 -2.90 8.90
CA GLY A 66 18.47 -3.67 10.12
C GLY A 66 17.53 -4.88 9.97
N LEU A 67 16.78 -4.97 8.87
CA LEU A 67 15.88 -6.10 8.59
C LEU A 67 16.57 -7.23 7.82
N LEU A 68 17.77 -7.02 7.27
CA LEU A 68 18.45 -8.00 6.41
C LEU A 68 18.66 -9.35 7.10
N GLY A 69 19.00 -9.36 8.39
CA GLY A 69 19.17 -10.59 9.17
C GLY A 69 17.86 -11.38 9.26
N ALA A 70 16.79 -10.73 9.71
CA ALA A 70 15.47 -11.35 9.84
C ALA A 70 14.91 -11.84 8.49
N VAL A 71 15.15 -11.10 7.39
CA VAL A 71 14.78 -11.55 6.04
C VAL A 71 15.55 -12.82 5.68
N ARG A 72 16.89 -12.83 5.82
CA ARG A 72 17.70 -14.03 5.51
C ARG A 72 17.29 -15.24 6.33
N GLU A 73 17.06 -15.06 7.62
CA GLU A 73 16.61 -16.12 8.53
C GLU A 73 15.25 -16.70 8.10
N GLY A 74 14.31 -15.86 7.66
CA GLY A 74 13.02 -16.32 7.13
C GLY A 74 13.11 -17.19 5.87
N PHE A 75 14.19 -17.07 5.08
CA PHE A 75 14.42 -17.89 3.88
C PHE A 75 15.36 -19.08 4.10
N ALA A 76 16.03 -19.20 5.26
CA ALA A 76 17.10 -20.16 5.48
C ALA A 76 16.69 -21.63 5.31
N ASP A 77 15.48 -21.99 5.76
CA ASP A 77 14.95 -23.37 5.73
C ASP A 77 13.81 -23.55 4.71
N ALA A 78 13.81 -22.74 3.66
CA ALA A 78 12.74 -22.73 2.66
C ALA A 78 12.52 -24.12 2.03
N ARG A 79 11.34 -24.69 2.26
CA ARG A 79 10.84 -25.87 1.54
C ARG A 79 9.58 -25.48 0.80
N PRO A 80 9.69 -25.07 -0.46
CA PRO A 80 8.54 -24.58 -1.17
C PRO A 80 7.46 -25.65 -1.33
N ALA A 81 6.22 -25.28 -1.06
CA ALA A 81 5.09 -26.14 -1.31
C ALA A 81 4.90 -26.37 -2.81
N ALA A 82 4.27 -27.51 -3.15
CA ALA A 82 3.75 -27.72 -4.49
C ALA A 82 2.65 -26.68 -4.77
N LEU A 83 2.77 -26.00 -5.91
CA LEU A 83 1.74 -25.05 -6.32
C LEU A 83 0.50 -25.82 -6.82
N PRO A 84 -0.71 -25.32 -6.55
CA PRO A 84 -1.92 -25.83 -7.18
C PRO A 84 -1.78 -25.77 -8.71
N ARG A 85 -2.23 -26.85 -9.37
CA ARG A 85 -2.39 -26.84 -10.83
C ARG A 85 -3.66 -26.09 -11.16
N GLU A 86 -3.53 -25.02 -11.93
CA GLU A 86 -4.63 -24.19 -12.39
C GLU A 86 -4.49 -23.91 -13.89
N THR A 87 -5.63 -23.81 -14.58
CA THR A 87 -5.67 -23.28 -15.94
C THR A 87 -5.53 -21.75 -15.93
N PRO A 88 -5.12 -21.11 -17.04
CA PRO A 88 -5.06 -19.65 -17.15
C PRO A 88 -6.39 -18.96 -16.80
N GLU A 89 -7.52 -19.57 -17.15
CA GLU A 89 -8.86 -19.03 -16.89
C GLU A 89 -9.19 -19.06 -15.39
N GLN A 90 -8.83 -20.14 -14.69
CA GLN A 90 -9.01 -20.24 -13.24
C GLN A 90 -8.16 -19.20 -12.50
N SER A 91 -6.88 -19.06 -12.87
CA SER A 91 -6.02 -18.04 -12.27
C SER A 91 -6.55 -16.63 -12.55
N LEU A 92 -7.00 -16.33 -13.78
CA LEU A 92 -7.57 -15.02 -14.11
C LEU A 92 -8.81 -14.71 -13.25
N ALA A 93 -9.73 -15.67 -13.11
CA ALA A 93 -10.94 -15.49 -12.31
C ALA A 93 -10.60 -15.11 -10.86
N ARG A 94 -9.67 -15.84 -10.22
CA ARG A 94 -9.22 -15.55 -8.85
C ARG A 94 -8.54 -14.19 -8.74
N LEU A 95 -7.65 -13.85 -9.66
CA LEU A 95 -6.94 -12.56 -9.71
C LEU A 95 -7.89 -11.35 -9.77
N THR A 96 -9.03 -11.50 -10.44
CA THR A 96 -9.99 -10.42 -10.66
C THR A 96 -11.18 -10.43 -9.71
N THR A 97 -11.30 -11.44 -8.84
CA THR A 97 -12.38 -11.53 -7.87
C THR A 97 -12.11 -10.55 -6.72
N LEU A 98 -12.88 -9.48 -6.66
CA LEU A 98 -12.79 -8.49 -5.59
C LEU A 98 -13.55 -8.99 -4.35
N PRO A 99 -13.03 -8.78 -3.13
CA PRO A 99 -13.76 -9.08 -1.91
C PRO A 99 -14.95 -8.13 -1.74
N ASP A 100 -15.94 -8.53 -0.93
CA ASP A 100 -16.93 -7.58 -0.43
C ASP A 100 -16.25 -6.59 0.51
N ALA A 101 -16.38 -5.30 0.20
CA ALA A 101 -15.75 -4.23 0.96
C ALA A 101 -16.48 -3.92 2.27
N GLY A 102 -17.77 -4.27 2.38
CA GLY A 102 -18.62 -3.85 3.50
C GLY A 102 -18.71 -2.33 3.65
N PRO A 103 -19.31 -1.83 4.76
CA PRO A 103 -19.30 -0.41 5.09
C PRO A 103 -17.89 0.07 5.44
N LEU A 104 -17.49 1.23 4.90
CA LEU A 104 -16.23 1.90 5.20
C LEU A 104 -16.24 2.48 6.63
N PRO A 105 -15.37 2.01 7.54
CA PRO A 105 -15.22 2.64 8.85
C PRO A 105 -14.64 4.05 8.71
N LEU A 106 -15.20 4.99 9.46
CA LEU A 106 -14.76 6.40 9.39
C LEU A 106 -13.31 6.58 9.84
N VAL A 107 -12.86 5.76 10.78
CA VAL A 107 -11.46 5.73 11.23
C VAL A 107 -10.50 5.36 10.09
N THR A 108 -10.87 4.40 9.25
CA THR A 108 -10.08 3.98 8.09
C THR A 108 -9.96 5.10 7.07
N MET A 109 -11.07 5.79 6.79
CA MET A 109 -11.05 6.95 5.88
C MET A 109 -10.13 8.06 6.40
N ARG A 110 -10.21 8.39 7.69
CA ARG A 110 -9.37 9.42 8.33
C ARG A 110 -7.90 9.05 8.35
N ASP A 111 -7.58 7.79 8.64
CA ASP A 111 -6.20 7.30 8.59
C ASP A 111 -5.64 7.38 7.17
N THR A 112 -6.44 7.00 6.16
CA THR A 112 -6.07 7.09 4.74
C THR A 112 -5.80 8.54 4.30
N LEU A 113 -6.64 9.48 4.75
CA LEU A 113 -6.41 10.92 4.54
C LEU A 113 -5.09 11.37 5.16
N GLY A 114 -4.87 11.08 6.45
CA GLY A 114 -3.66 11.47 7.17
C GLY A 114 -2.40 10.91 6.51
N LEU A 115 -2.42 9.63 6.14
CA LEU A 115 -1.32 8.96 5.45
C LEU A 115 -0.95 9.66 4.13
N ALA A 116 -1.93 9.96 3.29
CA ALA A 116 -1.67 10.66 2.02
C ALA A 116 -1.06 12.05 2.26
N LEU A 117 -1.61 12.81 3.21
CA LEU A 117 -1.13 14.15 3.54
C LEU A 117 0.28 14.13 4.15
N ASP A 118 0.59 13.19 5.04
CA ASP A 118 1.89 13.03 5.68
C ASP A 118 2.98 12.74 4.62
N VAL A 119 2.71 11.81 3.70
CA VAL A 119 3.64 11.47 2.62
C VAL A 119 3.78 12.63 1.64
N PHE A 120 2.71 13.32 1.26
CA PHE A 120 2.80 14.49 0.39
C PHE A 120 3.63 15.61 1.01
N ALA A 121 3.41 15.91 2.30
CA ALA A 121 4.20 16.91 3.02
C ALA A 121 5.69 16.54 3.07
N ALA A 122 6.01 15.27 3.32
CA ALA A 122 7.40 14.80 3.30
C ALA A 122 8.00 14.89 1.89
N TRP A 123 7.25 14.51 0.86
CA TRP A 123 7.68 14.56 -0.53
C TRP A 123 7.97 15.99 -0.99
N PHE A 124 7.11 16.95 -0.65
CA PHE A 124 7.37 18.37 -0.90
C PHE A 124 8.64 18.85 -0.19
N ALA A 125 8.90 18.35 1.02
CA ALA A 125 10.14 18.63 1.75
C ALA A 125 11.37 17.84 1.25
N GLY A 126 11.32 17.21 0.07
CA GLY A 126 12.42 16.46 -0.51
C GLY A 126 12.69 15.11 0.13
N ARG A 127 11.75 14.56 0.92
CA ARG A 127 11.86 13.25 1.59
C ARG A 127 10.92 12.23 0.95
N GLY A 128 11.48 11.17 0.36
CA GLY A 128 10.71 10.12 -0.33
C GLY A 128 10.12 9.03 0.57
N VAL A 129 10.44 9.03 1.87
CA VAL A 129 9.96 8.04 2.83
C VAL A 129 9.74 8.69 4.20
N ILE A 130 8.73 8.22 4.93
CA ILE A 130 8.47 8.56 6.33
C ILE A 130 8.28 7.29 7.18
N VAL A 131 8.40 7.45 8.50
CA VAL A 131 7.96 6.43 9.45
C VAL A 131 6.61 6.85 10.01
N ARG A 132 5.57 6.04 9.80
CA ARG A 132 4.24 6.26 10.34
C ARG A 132 3.73 4.97 10.98
N ALA A 133 3.27 5.05 12.24
CA ALA A 133 2.77 3.89 12.98
C ALA A 133 3.69 2.65 12.93
N GLY A 134 5.01 2.86 13.03
CA GLY A 134 6.01 1.77 12.99
C GLY A 134 6.23 1.15 11.62
N ARG A 135 5.79 1.82 10.53
CA ARG A 135 5.97 1.37 9.15
C ARG A 135 6.67 2.43 8.32
N LEU A 136 7.44 1.98 7.34
CA LEU A 136 7.97 2.84 6.28
C LEU A 136 6.86 3.09 5.26
N GLU A 137 6.56 4.35 5.01
CA GLU A 137 5.59 4.78 4.01
C GLU A 137 6.28 5.61 2.94
N ASP A 138 6.03 5.27 1.68
CA ASP A 138 6.63 5.91 0.52
C ASP A 138 5.54 6.43 -0.44
N THR A 139 5.96 6.84 -1.63
CA THR A 139 5.05 7.36 -2.65
C THR A 139 4.01 6.33 -3.11
N ALA A 140 4.33 5.02 -3.10
CA ALA A 140 3.37 3.99 -3.48
C ALA A 140 2.26 3.85 -2.43
N THR A 141 2.57 4.02 -1.14
CA THR A 141 1.53 4.06 -0.10
C THR A 141 0.59 5.26 -0.31
N ALA A 142 1.13 6.44 -0.60
CA ALA A 142 0.30 7.62 -0.85
C ALA A 142 -0.56 7.48 -2.12
N GLU A 143 -0.04 6.80 -3.15
CA GLU A 143 -0.79 6.45 -4.36
C GLU A 143 -1.98 5.55 -4.06
N LEU A 144 -1.76 4.50 -3.27
CA LEU A 144 -2.85 3.62 -2.84
C LEU A 144 -3.89 4.42 -2.03
N ALA A 145 -3.44 5.22 -1.07
CA ALA A 145 -4.32 6.02 -0.22
C ALA A 145 -5.20 6.99 -1.02
N ARG A 146 -4.60 7.78 -1.93
CA ARG A 146 -5.36 8.74 -2.75
C ARG A 146 -6.28 8.03 -3.75
N ALA A 147 -5.86 6.91 -4.33
CA ALA A 147 -6.69 6.13 -5.25
C ALA A 147 -7.90 5.52 -4.54
N GLN A 148 -7.70 5.06 -3.30
CA GLN A 148 -8.76 4.51 -2.47
C GLN A 148 -9.77 5.61 -2.08
N LEU A 149 -9.30 6.79 -1.66
CA LEU A 149 -10.15 7.96 -1.38
C LEU A 149 -10.95 8.40 -2.62
N TRP A 150 -10.29 8.48 -3.78
CA TRP A 150 -10.94 8.77 -5.06
C TRP A 150 -12.04 7.76 -5.35
N GLN A 151 -11.74 6.45 -5.24
CA GLN A 151 -12.70 5.39 -5.51
C GLN A 151 -13.90 5.48 -4.57
N TRP A 152 -13.67 5.63 -3.27
CA TRP A 152 -14.75 5.73 -2.27
C TRP A 152 -15.65 6.95 -2.52
N CYS A 153 -15.08 8.10 -2.87
CA CYS A 153 -15.86 9.28 -3.24
C CYS A 153 -16.64 9.04 -4.55
N ARG A 154 -16.01 8.44 -5.56
CA ARG A 154 -16.59 8.23 -6.89
C ARG A 154 -17.80 7.28 -6.88
N VAL A 155 -17.74 6.25 -6.06
CA VAL A 155 -18.82 5.25 -5.93
C VAL A 155 -19.83 5.60 -4.83
N GLY A 156 -19.59 6.66 -4.07
CA GLY A 156 -20.41 7.01 -2.90
C GLY A 156 -20.45 5.87 -1.89
N ALA A 157 -19.26 5.43 -1.45
CA ALA A 157 -19.09 4.29 -0.55
C ALA A 157 -20.00 4.41 0.69
N ALA A 158 -20.60 3.29 1.10
CA ALA A 158 -21.37 3.24 2.33
C ALA A 158 -20.42 3.44 3.51
N LEU A 159 -20.72 4.40 4.37
CA LEU A 159 -20.02 4.61 5.63
C LEU A 159 -20.64 3.73 6.71
N GLU A 160 -19.83 3.35 7.69
CA GLU A 160 -20.33 2.81 8.94
C GLU A 160 -21.35 3.81 9.55
N GLY A 161 -22.56 3.33 9.86
CA GLY A 161 -23.69 4.19 10.24
C GLY A 161 -24.67 4.54 9.10
N GLY A 162 -24.50 3.96 7.91
CA GLY A 162 -25.53 3.92 6.85
C GLY A 162 -25.60 5.14 5.94
N LYS A 163 -24.76 6.16 6.17
CA LYS A 163 -24.60 7.31 5.26
C LYS A 163 -23.72 6.93 4.07
N ARG A 164 -23.72 7.74 3.02
CA ARG A 164 -22.78 7.61 1.88
C ARG A 164 -21.72 8.69 1.94
N LEU A 165 -20.50 8.32 1.56
CA LEU A 165 -19.42 9.28 1.38
C LEU A 165 -19.75 10.20 0.20
N THR A 166 -19.79 11.51 0.45
CA THR A 166 -19.96 12.54 -0.58
C THR A 166 -18.72 13.40 -0.68
N PRO A 167 -18.50 14.10 -1.81
CA PRO A 167 -17.43 15.10 -1.92
C PRO A 167 -17.43 16.13 -0.79
N ALA A 168 -18.61 16.58 -0.35
CA ALA A 168 -18.74 17.54 0.74
C ALA A 168 -18.30 16.94 2.09
N TRP A 169 -18.63 15.67 2.34
CA TRP A 169 -18.17 14.96 3.53
C TRP A 169 -16.66 14.76 3.50
N TYR A 170 -16.11 14.30 2.38
CA TYR A 170 -14.65 14.20 2.18
C TYR A 170 -13.95 15.53 2.48
N LEU A 171 -14.43 16.64 1.91
CA LEU A 171 -13.85 17.97 2.16
C LEU A 171 -13.94 18.37 3.64
N THR A 172 -15.00 17.99 4.33
CA THR A 172 -15.16 18.27 5.77
C THR A 172 -14.08 17.53 6.58
N GLU A 173 -13.88 16.24 6.32
CA GLU A 173 -12.85 15.43 7.00
C GLU A 173 -11.43 15.91 6.64
N ARG A 174 -11.18 16.27 5.38
CA ARG A 174 -9.88 16.79 4.94
C ARG A 174 -9.56 18.16 5.55
N ARG A 175 -10.55 19.07 5.67
CA ARG A 175 -10.42 20.37 6.36
C ARG A 175 -10.10 20.26 7.84
N ALA A 176 -10.50 19.17 8.48
CA ALA A 176 -10.15 18.92 9.87
C ALA A 176 -8.66 18.60 10.06
N LEU A 177 -7.95 18.16 9.00
CA LEU A 177 -6.53 17.80 9.05
C LEU A 177 -5.62 18.94 8.57
N LEU A 178 -5.95 19.58 7.44
CA LEU A 178 -5.15 20.65 6.86
C LEU A 178 -6.03 21.72 6.18
N PRO A 179 -5.63 23.01 6.25
CA PRO A 179 -6.35 24.10 5.60
C PRO A 179 -6.27 24.02 4.07
N ASP A 180 -7.24 24.65 3.39
CA ASP A 180 -7.42 24.56 1.93
C ASP A 180 -6.26 25.17 1.12
N ASP A 181 -5.47 26.07 1.70
CA ASP A 181 -4.33 26.72 1.06
C ASP A 181 -3.04 25.87 1.13
N HIS A 182 -3.01 24.85 1.99
CA HIS A 182 -1.83 23.99 2.14
C HIS A 182 -1.56 23.17 0.86
N PRO A 183 -0.32 23.12 0.33
CA PRO A 183 0.00 22.41 -0.91
C PRO A 183 -0.44 20.94 -0.94
N ALA A 184 -0.22 20.19 0.15
CA ALA A 184 -0.67 18.81 0.27
C ALA A 184 -2.20 18.65 0.23
N ALA A 185 -2.94 19.59 0.84
CA ALA A 185 -4.40 19.57 0.81
C ALA A 185 -4.93 19.87 -0.60
N ARG A 186 -4.37 20.89 -1.26
CA ARG A 186 -4.69 21.24 -2.66
C ARG A 186 -4.44 20.07 -3.60
N LEU A 187 -3.29 19.40 -3.46
CA LEU A 187 -2.97 18.23 -4.26
C LEU A 187 -3.96 17.08 -4.00
N LEU A 188 -4.23 16.75 -2.75
CA LEU A 188 -5.14 15.65 -2.42
C LEU A 188 -6.56 15.91 -2.91
N ASP A 189 -7.09 17.12 -2.72
CA ASP A 189 -8.42 17.51 -3.19
C ASP A 189 -8.51 17.42 -4.72
N HIS A 190 -7.49 17.89 -5.44
CA HIS A 190 -7.40 17.72 -6.90
C HIS A 190 -7.44 16.26 -7.32
N LEU A 191 -6.72 15.39 -6.62
CA LEU A 191 -6.62 13.97 -6.95
C LEU A 191 -7.91 13.19 -6.65
N VAL A 192 -8.55 13.48 -5.51
CA VAL A 192 -9.72 12.74 -5.02
C VAL A 192 -11.01 13.19 -5.71
N LEU A 193 -11.12 14.47 -6.07
CA LEU A 193 -12.33 15.04 -6.65
C LEU A 193 -12.33 15.05 -8.19
N ALA A 194 -11.29 14.53 -8.83
CA ALA A 194 -11.21 14.43 -10.29
C ALA A 194 -12.27 13.46 -10.86
N ASP A 195 -12.85 13.83 -12.01
CA ASP A 195 -13.86 13.01 -12.71
C ASP A 195 -13.33 11.62 -13.13
N ALA A 196 -12.04 11.57 -13.46
CA ALA A 196 -11.29 10.36 -13.78
C ALA A 196 -10.09 10.23 -12.85
N ALA A 197 -9.75 9.00 -12.46
CA ALA A 197 -8.61 8.72 -11.59
C ALA A 197 -7.32 9.25 -12.23
N PRO A 198 -6.62 10.19 -11.60
CA PRO A 198 -5.34 10.67 -12.13
C PRO A 198 -4.29 9.56 -12.14
N ALA A 199 -3.29 9.67 -13.01
CA ALA A 199 -2.31 8.60 -13.22
C ALA A 199 -1.33 8.45 -12.04
N TYR A 200 -0.70 9.55 -11.60
CA TYR A 200 0.33 9.55 -10.55
C TYR A 200 0.49 10.97 -9.96
N PHE A 201 0.54 11.10 -8.64
CA PHE A 201 0.44 12.37 -7.90
C PHE A 201 1.59 13.34 -8.17
N PRO A 202 2.86 12.94 -8.30
CA PRO A 202 3.95 13.87 -8.63
C PRO A 202 3.74 14.61 -9.95
N ARG A 203 3.15 13.94 -10.95
CA ARG A 203 2.81 14.60 -12.22
C ARG A 203 1.72 15.65 -12.03
N GLU A 204 0.72 15.36 -11.21
CA GLU A 204 -0.34 16.31 -10.90
C GLU A 204 0.18 17.47 -10.04
N ALA A 205 1.08 17.21 -9.09
CA ALA A 205 1.75 18.24 -8.31
C ALA A 205 2.52 19.22 -9.21
N GLN A 206 3.24 18.72 -10.23
CA GLN A 206 3.91 19.55 -11.24
C GLN A 206 2.90 20.38 -12.05
N ARG A 207 1.79 19.77 -12.51
CA ARG A 207 0.74 20.48 -13.27
C ARG A 207 0.10 21.62 -12.48
N LEU A 208 -0.06 21.44 -11.17
CA LEU A 208 -0.62 22.43 -10.27
C LEU A 208 0.40 23.49 -9.82
N GLY A 209 1.69 23.37 -10.22
CA GLY A 209 2.74 24.27 -9.77
C GLY A 209 3.04 24.14 -8.26
N LEU A 210 2.83 22.96 -7.67
CA LEU A 210 3.04 22.71 -6.23
C LEU A 210 4.47 22.26 -5.89
N GLY A 211 5.33 22.03 -6.88
CA GLY A 211 6.66 21.44 -6.72
C GLY A 211 7.81 22.39 -6.38
N GLU A 212 7.57 23.69 -6.23
CA GLU A 212 8.63 24.69 -5.99
C GLU A 212 8.89 25.02 -4.51
N TYR A 213 8.37 24.21 -3.57
CA TYR A 213 8.61 24.44 -2.14
C TYR A 213 9.72 23.54 -1.60
N ALA A 214 10.97 23.90 -1.88
CA ALA A 214 12.10 23.61 -1.01
C ALA A 214 12.96 24.89 -0.89
N PRO A 215 13.49 25.21 0.30
CA PRO A 215 14.11 26.50 0.65
C PRO A 215 15.34 26.86 -0.18
#